data_AF-A0A2V9KPS7-F1
#
_entry.id   AF-A0A2V9KPS7-F1
#
_cell.length_a   1.000
_cell.length_b   1.000
_cell.length_c   1.000
_cell.angle_alpha   90.00
_cell.angle_beta   90.00
_cell.angle_gamma   90.00
#
_symmetry.space_group_name_H-M   'P 1'
#
loop_
_entity.id
_entity.type
_entity.pdbx_description
1 polymer ?
#
loop_
_entity_poly.entity_id
_entity_poly.type
_entity_poly.pdbx_seq_one_letter_code
_entity_poly.pdbx_strand_id
1 'polypeptide(L)'
;MLAKDLGFTAVVVLSLALGIGVNTTIFSFVNALLFRPPAVESGGRLLELWERNTKGSGLGEYMPLSYPGYVYYRDHNQVFSGLLAFDGEMRPVSWGRSATGGLVQGQLVSGNFFSVLGVKPVMGRAF
;
A
#
# COMPACT_ATOMS: atom_id res chain seq x y z
N MET A 1 8.04 29.96 40.74
CA MET A 1 9.35 29.61 40.13
C MET A 1 9.32 29.45 38.61
N LEU A 2 8.17 29.36 37.93
CA LEU A 2 8.09 29.44 36.45
C LEU A 2 7.97 30.87 35.87
N ALA A 3 7.43 31.81 36.65
CA ALA A 3 7.17 33.18 36.19
C ALA A 3 8.37 34.15 36.27
N LYS A 4 9.54 33.67 36.72
CA LYS A 4 10.69 34.53 37.06
C LYS A 4 11.72 34.64 35.94
N ASP A 5 11.78 33.64 35.04
CA ASP A 5 12.61 33.63 33.84
C ASP A 5 11.80 33.08 32.64
N LEU A 6 11.05 33.98 32.01
CA LEU A 6 10.17 33.68 30.87
C LEU A 6 10.95 33.17 29.65
N GLY A 7 12.17 33.65 29.42
CA GLY A 7 13.02 33.23 28.30
C GLY A 7 13.50 31.78 28.45
N PHE A 8 13.99 31.40 29.63
CA PHE A 8 14.39 30.02 29.92
C PHE A 8 13.21 29.05 29.81
N THR A 9 12.06 29.44 30.37
CA THR A 9 10.83 28.64 30.30
C THR A 9 10.38 28.44 28.85
N ALA A 10 10.46 29.48 28.00
CA ALA A 10 10.12 29.37 26.58
C ALA A 10 11.01 28.38 25.83
N VAL A 11 12.34 28.40 26.06
CA VAL A 11 13.28 27.46 25.44
C VAL A 11 12.96 26.02 25.86
N VAL A 12 12.75 25.77 27.15
CA VAL A 12 12.40 24.44 27.67
C VAL A 12 11.10 23.91 27.05
N VAL A 13 10.06 24.75 26.97
CA VAL A 13 8.77 24.37 26.37
C VAL A 13 8.93 24.07 24.88
N LEU A 14 9.67 24.89 24.13
CA LEU A 14 9.91 24.66 22.69
C LEU A 14 10.72 23.38 22.44
N SER A 15 11.75 23.12 23.23
CA SER A 15 12.54 21.88 23.13
C SER A 15 11.70 20.64 23.41
N LEU A 16 10.86 20.68 24.45
CA LEU A 16 9.91 19.59 24.75
C LEU A 16 8.88 19.42 23.63
N ALA A 17 8.29 20.52 23.14
CA ALA A 17 7.31 20.49 22.05
C ALA A 17 7.88 19.89 20.77
N LEU A 18 9.10 20.24 20.39
CA LEU A 18 9.80 19.68 19.24
C LEU A 18 10.06 18.18 19.42
N GLY A 19 10.60 17.77 20.57
CA GLY A 19 10.85 16.35 20.87
C GLY A 19 9.57 15.50 20.82
N ILE A 20 8.47 16.02 21.37
CA ILE A 20 7.16 15.34 21.32
C ILE A 20 6.62 15.30 19.89
N GLY A 21 6.69 16.41 19.16
CA GLY A 21 6.17 16.51 17.79
C GLY A 21 6.87 15.57 16.81
N VAL A 22 8.20 15.48 16.86
CA VAL A 22 8.98 14.57 16.01
C VAL A 22 8.61 13.11 16.28
N ASN A 23 8.63 12.70 17.55
CA ASN A 23 8.27 11.33 17.93
C ASN A 23 6.85 11.00 17.49
N THR A 24 5.89 11.88 17.77
CA THR A 24 4.48 11.69 17.39
C THR A 24 4.32 11.57 15.88
N THR A 25 5.08 12.35 15.10
CA THR A 25 5.04 12.32 13.62
C THR A 25 5.55 11.00 13.07
N ILE A 26 6.70 10.53 13.58
CA ILE A 26 7.29 9.23 13.20
C ILE A 26 6.33 8.10 13.53
N PHE A 27 5.81 8.04 14.76
CA PHE A 27 4.87 6.99 15.15
C PHE A 27 3.54 7.06 14.39
N SER A 28 3.03 8.26 14.11
CA SER A 28 1.82 8.42 13.30
C SER A 28 2.02 7.92 11.87
N PHE A 29 3.18 8.19 11.26
CA PHE A 29 3.53 7.70 9.93
C PHE A 29 3.64 6.18 9.90
N VAL A 30 4.37 5.59 10.85
CA VAL A 30 4.49 4.13 11.00
C VAL A 30 3.12 3.49 11.21
N ASN A 31 2.27 4.09 12.04
CA ASN A 31 0.93 3.59 12.28
C ASN A 31 0.03 3.66 11.04
N ALA A 32 0.13 4.75 10.27
CA ALA A 32 -0.61 4.89 9.02
C ALA A 32 -0.19 3.86 7.97
N LEU A 33 1.10 3.49 7.92
CA LEU A 33 1.63 2.55 6.93
C LEU A 33 1.57 1.08 7.33
N LEU A 34 1.90 0.75 8.59
CA LEU A 34 2.07 -0.64 9.03
C LEU A 34 0.85 -1.18 9.77
N PHE A 35 0.15 -0.34 10.54
CA PHE A 35 -0.88 -0.81 11.48
C PHE A 35 -2.30 -0.52 11.01
N ARG A 36 -2.49 0.35 10.01
CA ARG A 36 -3.80 0.58 9.43
C ARG A 36 -4.09 -0.52 8.41
N PRO A 37 -5.02 -1.46 8.69
CA PRO A 37 -5.27 -2.56 7.78
C PRO A 37 -5.79 -2.01 6.44
N PRO A 38 -5.35 -2.58 5.31
CA PRO A 38 -5.92 -2.23 4.02
C PRO A 38 -7.44 -2.48 4.04
N ALA A 39 -8.20 -1.63 3.35
CA ALA A 39 -9.66 -1.70 3.29
C ALA A 39 -10.13 -2.87 2.39
N VAL A 40 -9.78 -4.09 2.80
CA VAL A 40 -10.07 -5.36 2.13
C VAL A 40 -10.62 -6.33 3.16
N GLU A 41 -11.42 -7.30 2.72
CA GLU A 41 -12.20 -8.14 3.64
C GLU A 41 -11.31 -8.99 4.57
N SER A 42 -10.12 -9.40 4.11
CA SER A 42 -9.21 -10.31 4.83
C SER A 42 -7.75 -9.86 4.81
N GLY A 43 -7.48 -8.61 5.18
CA GLY A 43 -6.13 -8.00 5.06
C GLY A 43 -4.99 -8.78 5.72
N GLY A 44 -5.23 -9.40 6.87
CA GLY A 44 -4.23 -10.20 7.59
C GLY A 44 -3.92 -11.57 6.97
N ARG A 45 -4.59 -11.95 5.87
CA ARG A 45 -4.38 -13.21 5.13
C ARG A 45 -3.87 -12.99 3.70
N LEU A 46 -3.58 -11.75 3.33
CA LEU A 46 -2.98 -11.46 2.04
C LEU A 46 -1.50 -11.81 2.05
N LEU A 47 -1.08 -12.50 1.00
CA LEU A 47 0.30 -12.89 0.76
C LEU A 47 0.66 -12.50 -0.68
N GLU A 48 1.91 -12.10 -0.88
CA GLU A 48 2.44 -11.82 -2.21
C GLU A 48 3.32 -12.97 -2.67
N LEU A 49 3.06 -13.47 -3.87
CA LEU A 49 3.81 -14.58 -4.45
C LEU A 49 4.96 -14.04 -5.30
N TRP A 50 6.16 -14.53 -5.05
CA TRP A 50 7.37 -14.17 -5.76
C TRP A 50 8.06 -15.42 -6.31
N GLU A 51 8.61 -15.35 -7.52
CA GLU A 51 9.50 -16.37 -8.04
C GLU A 51 10.90 -16.17 -7.46
N ARG A 52 11.52 -17.27 -7.01
CA ARG A 52 12.87 -17.22 -6.46
C ARG A 52 13.90 -17.63 -7.52
N ASN A 53 14.80 -16.71 -7.87
CA ASN A 53 15.97 -16.98 -8.69
C ASN A 53 17.10 -17.52 -7.81
N THR A 54 17.35 -18.83 -7.87
CA THR A 54 18.40 -19.50 -7.08
C THR A 54 19.83 -19.09 -7.44
N LYS A 55 20.02 -18.38 -8.55
CA LYS A 55 21.31 -17.82 -8.98
C LYS A 55 21.43 -16.33 -8.66
N GLY A 56 20.35 -15.68 -8.23
CA GLY A 56 20.32 -14.28 -7.83
C GLY A 56 20.88 -14.08 -6.42
N SER A 57 21.22 -12.84 -6.09
CA SER A 57 21.56 -12.43 -4.72
C SER A 57 20.90 -11.09 -4.40
N GLY A 58 20.57 -10.88 -3.13
CA GLY A 58 19.89 -9.67 -2.66
C GLY A 58 18.54 -9.45 -3.32
N LEU A 59 18.28 -8.24 -3.81
CA LEU A 59 17.01 -7.87 -4.46
C LEU A 59 16.74 -8.63 -5.78
N GLY A 60 17.77 -9.21 -6.41
CA GLY A 60 17.61 -10.03 -7.62
C GLY A 60 17.21 -11.48 -7.35
N GLU A 61 17.10 -11.88 -6.08
CA GLU A 61 16.68 -13.23 -5.70
C GLU A 61 15.17 -13.43 -5.84
N TYR A 62 14.36 -12.39 -5.69
CA TYR A 62 12.90 -12.46 -5.79
C TYR A 62 12.42 -11.65 -6.99
N MET A 63 11.70 -12.30 -7.89
CA MET A 63 11.18 -11.71 -9.12
C MET A 63 9.65 -11.83 -9.16
N PRO A 64 8.95 -10.83 -9.72
CA PRO A 64 7.51 -10.94 -9.91
C PRO A 64 7.21 -12.06 -10.92
N LEU A 65 6.03 -12.69 -10.79
CA LEU A 65 5.60 -13.70 -11.73
C LEU A 65 5.37 -13.11 -13.12
N SER A 66 5.70 -13.89 -14.14
CA SER A 66 5.17 -13.65 -15.47
C SER A 66 3.64 -13.87 -15.48
N TYR A 67 2.92 -13.16 -16.36
CA TYR A 67 1.46 -13.36 -16.48
C TYR A 67 1.07 -14.82 -16.79
N PRO A 68 1.75 -15.56 -17.70
CA PRO A 68 1.48 -16.99 -17.87
C PRO A 68 1.72 -17.81 -16.60
N GLY A 69 2.76 -17.48 -15.81
CA GLY A 69 3.00 -18.10 -14.52
C GLY A 69 1.86 -17.86 -13.54
N TYR A 70 1.38 -16.62 -13.44
CA TYR A 70 0.18 -16.29 -12.66
C TYR A 70 -1.03 -17.11 -13.08
N VAL A 71 -1.33 -17.22 -14.38
CA VAL A 71 -2.48 -17.99 -14.87
C VAL A 71 -2.35 -19.46 -14.47
N TYR A 72 -1.16 -20.04 -14.66
CA TYR A 72 -0.90 -21.42 -14.25
C TYR A 72 -1.14 -21.63 -12.75
N TYR A 73 -0.55 -20.80 -11.89
CA TYR A 73 -0.72 -20.93 -10.44
C TYR A 73 -2.15 -20.65 -10.01
N ARG A 74 -2.86 -19.71 -10.62
CA ARG A 74 -4.27 -19.42 -10.32
C ARG A 74 -5.14 -20.64 -10.60
N ASP A 75 -4.95 -21.27 -11.76
CA ASP A 75 -5.80 -22.37 -12.22
C ASP A 75 -5.46 -23.71 -11.51
N HIS A 76 -4.24 -23.84 -10.97
CA HIS A 76 -3.78 -25.04 -10.26
C HIS A 76 -3.58 -24.82 -8.74
N ASN A 77 -4.05 -23.70 -8.19
CA ASN A 77 -3.90 -23.39 -6.78
C ASN A 77 -4.84 -24.24 -5.90
N GLN A 78 -4.28 -24.82 -4.83
CA GLN A 78 -5.03 -25.58 -3.82
C GLN A 78 -4.88 -25.02 -2.39
N VAL A 79 -4.07 -23.98 -2.21
CA VAL A 79 -3.67 -23.49 -0.88
C VAL A 79 -4.32 -22.15 -0.55
N PHE A 80 -4.45 -21.26 -1.55
CA PHE A 80 -5.06 -19.95 -1.39
C PHE A 80 -6.56 -19.97 -1.68
N SER A 81 -7.33 -19.08 -1.05
CA SER A 81 -8.75 -18.88 -1.40
C SER A 81 -8.94 -18.25 -2.78
N GLY A 82 -7.91 -17.59 -3.31
CA GLY A 82 -7.87 -17.01 -4.64
C GLY A 82 -6.50 -16.42 -4.93
N LEU A 83 -6.18 -16.26 -6.21
CA LEU A 83 -4.96 -15.61 -6.66
C LEU A 83 -5.32 -14.49 -7.65
N LEU A 84 -4.80 -13.30 -7.39
CA LEU A 84 -4.94 -12.10 -8.23
C LEU A 84 -3.56 -11.67 -8.75
N ALA A 85 -3.56 -10.85 -9.80
CA ALA A 85 -2.36 -10.21 -10.31
C ALA A 85 -2.60 -8.71 -10.48
N PHE A 86 -1.51 -7.95 -10.35
CA PHE A 86 -1.46 -6.52 -10.60
C PHE A 86 -0.07 -6.15 -11.12
N ASP A 87 0.05 -5.04 -11.84
CA ASP A 87 1.36 -4.49 -12.18
C ASP A 87 1.93 -3.68 -11.00
N GLY A 88 3.23 -3.84 -10.73
CA GLY A 88 3.87 -3.17 -9.59
C GLY A 88 3.94 -1.65 -9.71
N GLU A 89 3.72 -1.09 -10.91
CA GLU A 89 3.85 0.33 -11.19
C GLU A 89 2.53 0.95 -11.61
N MET A 90 1.99 1.83 -10.76
CA MET A 90 0.88 2.68 -11.15
C MET A 90 1.33 3.67 -12.23
N ARG A 91 0.46 3.91 -13.21
CA ARG A 91 0.74 4.79 -14.36
C ARG A 91 -0.29 5.92 -14.44
N PRO A 92 0.13 7.12 -14.85
CA PRO A 92 -0.81 8.20 -15.09
C PRO A 92 -1.73 7.84 -16.26
N VAL A 93 -3.03 7.89 -16.03
CA VAL A 93 -4.11 7.69 -17.00
C VAL A 93 -4.93 8.98 -17.05
N SER A 94 -5.27 9.43 -18.26
CA SER A 94 -6.20 10.56 -18.41
C SER A 94 -7.61 10.09 -18.12
N TRP A 95 -8.25 10.68 -17.10
CA TRP A 95 -9.62 10.40 -16.73
C TRP A 95 -10.44 11.69 -16.74
N GLY A 96 -11.47 11.72 -17.56
CA GLY A 96 -12.38 12.86 -17.63
C GLY A 96 -13.47 12.66 -18.66
N ARG A 97 -14.62 13.28 -18.40
CA ARG A 97 -15.75 13.30 -19.33
C ARG A 97 -15.85 14.71 -19.92
N SER A 98 -15.19 14.91 -21.06
CA SER A 98 -15.11 16.16 -21.84
C SER A 98 -14.38 17.35 -21.15
N ALA A 99 -13.41 17.92 -21.86
CA ALA A 99 -12.61 19.16 -21.62
C ALA A 99 -11.96 19.40 -20.23
N THR A 100 -12.30 18.64 -19.19
CA THR A 100 -11.77 18.77 -17.81
C THR A 100 -11.22 17.42 -17.34
N GLY A 101 -10.31 16.86 -18.14
CA GLY A 101 -9.61 15.63 -17.79
C GLY A 101 -8.57 15.87 -16.71
N GLY A 102 -8.59 15.05 -15.65
CA GLY A 102 -7.53 14.97 -14.65
C GLY A 102 -6.64 13.77 -14.95
N LEU A 103 -5.35 13.86 -14.58
CA LEU A 103 -4.49 12.69 -14.52
C LEU A 103 -4.78 11.94 -13.22
N VAL A 104 -5.11 10.66 -13.35
CA VAL A 104 -5.29 9.73 -12.23
C VAL A 104 -4.26 8.63 -12.33
N GLN A 105 -3.89 8.03 -11.20
CA GLN A 105 -3.04 6.84 -11.21
C GLN A 105 -3.91 5.62 -11.47
N GLY A 106 -3.65 4.94 -12.59
CA GLY A 106 -4.26 3.67 -12.96
C GLY A 106 -3.28 2.52 -12.76
N GLN A 107 -3.84 1.33 -12.56
CA GLN A 107 -3.06 0.10 -12.36
C GLN A 107 -3.70 -1.00 -13.22
N LEU A 108 -2.88 -1.81 -13.88
CA LEU A 108 -3.40 -2.99 -14.57
C LEU A 108 -3.57 -4.12 -13.55
N VAL A 109 -4.76 -4.70 -13.52
CA VAL A 109 -5.10 -5.77 -12.59
C VAL A 109 -5.79 -6.93 -13.30
N SER A 110 -5.70 -8.13 -12.73
CA SER A 110 -6.39 -9.31 -13.22
C SER A 110 -7.91 -9.18 -13.09
N GLY A 111 -8.65 -9.89 -13.94
CA GLY A 111 -10.12 -9.86 -13.94
C GLY A 111 -10.76 -10.09 -12.56
N ASN A 112 -10.24 -11.03 -11.79
CA ASN A 112 -10.79 -11.39 -10.47
C ASN A 112 -10.28 -10.51 -9.31
N PHE A 113 -9.57 -9.40 -9.56
CA PHE A 113 -8.88 -8.61 -8.53
C PHE A 113 -9.81 -8.16 -7.39
N PHE A 114 -10.93 -7.52 -7.73
CA PHE A 114 -11.89 -7.02 -6.73
C PHE A 114 -12.58 -8.15 -5.98
N SER A 115 -12.89 -9.26 -6.67
CA SER A 115 -13.52 -10.43 -6.07
C SER A 115 -12.62 -11.12 -5.04
N VAL A 116 -11.32 -11.25 -5.33
CA VAL A 116 -10.38 -11.89 -4.40
C VAL A 116 -10.12 -10.99 -3.17
N LEU A 117 -10.13 -9.66 -3.34
CA LEU A 117 -9.98 -8.71 -2.23
C LEU A 117 -11.26 -8.48 -1.41
N GLY A 118 -12.41 -8.95 -1.89
CA GLY A 118 -13.72 -8.66 -1.27
C GLY A 118 -14.13 -7.19 -1.36
N VAL A 119 -13.59 -6.44 -2.32
CA VAL A 119 -13.85 -5.00 -2.48
C VAL A 119 -15.00 -4.81 -3.46
N LYS A 120 -16.04 -4.09 -3.03
CA LYS A 120 -17.20 -3.76 -3.87
C LYS A 120 -17.08 -2.34 -4.41
N PRO A 121 -17.26 -2.11 -5.73
CA PRO A 121 -17.26 -0.77 -6.28
C PRO A 121 -18.44 0.03 -5.72
N VAL A 122 -18.19 1.28 -5.31
CA VAL A 122 -19.24 2.19 -4.84
C VAL A 122 -20.23 2.53 -5.97
N MET A 123 -19.76 2.51 -7.22
CA MET A 123 -20.56 2.79 -8.41
C MET A 123 -20.13 1.87 -9.55
N GLY A 124 -21.10 1.39 -10.34
CA GLY A 124 -20.86 0.52 -11.48
C GLY A 124 -20.82 -0.96 -11.11
N ARG A 125 -20.19 -1.78 -11.98
CA ARG A 125 -20.02 -3.22 -11.79
C ARG A 125 -18.54 -3.54 -11.80
N ALA A 126 -18.13 -4.47 -10.94
CA ALA A 126 -16.81 -5.08 -11.07
C ALA A 126 -16.78 -6.01 -12.30
N PHE A 127 -15.57 -6.40 -12.67
CA PHE A 127 -15.28 -7.40 -13.68
C PHE A 127 -14.74 -8.69 -13.03
#